data_AF-A0A9D2CYQ4-F1
#
_entry.id   AF-A0A9D2CYQ4-F1
#
_cell.length_a   1.000
_cell.length_b   1.000
_cell.length_c   1.000
_cell.angle_alpha   90.00
_cell.angle_beta   90.00
_cell.angle_gamma   90.00
#
_symmetry.space_group_name_H-M   'P 1'
#
loop_
_entity.id
_entity.type
_entity.pdbx_description
1 polymer ?
#
loop_
_entity_poly.entity_id
_entity_poly.type
_entity_poly.pdbx_seq_one_letter_code
_entity_poly.pdbx_strand_id
1 'polypeptide(L)'
;MKRTYRIVLALLALLLALSLALAGCASQGDAAAYVVSIAQTGETENGESEFTVTYSDGSTSTFTVKNGEDGEDGAVTAEDLYEEYKKQTGDDGITYGQFLEKYLDVTVSEDNSAAVAKALLSSVRVYSEYRTTEYTSSGGWGGIGVRPTNTVGYSTGGGVVFAMDD
;
A
#
# COMPACT_ATOMS: atom_id res chain seq x y z
N MET A 1 45.81 -25.06 48.05
CA MET A 1 44.93 -23.90 48.39
C MET A 1 45.04 -22.73 47.41
N LYS A 2 46.24 -22.24 47.01
CA LYS A 2 46.36 -21.08 46.09
C LYS A 2 45.97 -21.36 44.62
N ARG A 3 46.17 -22.58 44.10
CA ARG A 3 45.83 -22.95 42.72
C ARG A 3 44.32 -23.19 42.52
N THR A 4 43.68 -23.87 43.47
CA THR A 4 42.23 -24.13 43.46
C THR A 4 41.43 -22.83 43.65
N TYR A 5 41.91 -21.91 44.50
CA TYR A 5 41.30 -20.58 44.67
C TYR A 5 41.32 -19.76 43.36
N ARG A 6 42.43 -19.78 42.60
CA ARG A 6 42.52 -19.09 41.30
C ARG A 6 41.57 -19.65 40.25
N ILE A 7 41.35 -20.96 40.25
CA ILE A 7 40.41 -21.62 39.33
C ILE A 7 38.96 -21.29 39.72
N VAL A 8 38.64 -21.32 41.01
CA VAL A 8 37.30 -20.95 41.51
C VAL A 8 36.99 -19.47 41.22
N LEU A 9 37.97 -18.57 41.39
CA LEU A 9 37.79 -17.15 41.08
C LEU A 9 37.59 -16.90 39.58
N ALA A 10 38.31 -17.63 38.72
CA ALA A 10 38.15 -17.55 37.28
C ALA A 10 36.77 -18.06 36.83
N LEU A 11 36.26 -19.13 37.44
CA LEU A 11 34.92 -19.66 37.15
C LEU A 11 33.81 -18.71 37.64
N LEU A 12 34.00 -18.07 38.80
CA LEU A 12 33.04 -17.09 39.32
C LEU A 12 32.99 -15.83 38.43
N ALA A 13 34.15 -15.37 37.94
CA ALA A 13 34.23 -14.26 37.00
C ALA A 13 33.62 -14.60 35.64
N LEU A 14 33.78 -15.83 35.15
CA LEU A 14 33.16 -16.31 33.92
C LEU A 14 31.63 -16.39 34.06
N LEU A 15 31.12 -16.88 35.19
CA LEU A 15 29.69 -16.91 35.50
C LEU A 15 29.08 -15.51 35.58
N LEU A 16 29.80 -14.55 36.17
CA LEU A 16 29.37 -13.15 36.24
C LEU A 16 29.40 -12.47 34.85
N ALA A 17 30.42 -12.75 34.03
CA ALA A 17 30.47 -12.23 32.66
C ALA A 17 29.36 -12.82 31.78
N LEU A 18 29.03 -14.10 31.97
CA LEU A 18 27.96 -14.78 31.24
C LEU A 18 26.57 -14.29 31.67
N SER A 19 26.38 -13.91 32.94
CA SER A 19 25.12 -13.31 33.40
C SER A 19 24.92 -11.87 32.88
N LEU A 20 26.00 -11.08 32.75
CA LEU A 20 25.93 -9.75 32.13
C LEU A 20 25.68 -9.81 30.61
N ALA A 21 26.16 -10.86 29.93
CA ALA A 21 25.90 -11.06 28.51
C ALA A 21 24.43 -11.46 28.21
N LEU A 22 23.74 -12.09 29.16
CA LEU A 22 22.35 -12.52 29.01
C LEU A 22 21.31 -11.46 29.42
N ALA A 23 21.72 -10.43 30.17
CA ALA A 23 20.85 -9.31 30.55
C ALA A 23 20.68 -8.26 29.43
N GLY A 24 21.42 -8.37 28.32
CA GLY A 24 21.45 -7.38 27.23
C GLY A 24 20.40 -7.55 26.12
N CYS A 25 19.59 -8.62 26.13
CA CYS A 25 18.61 -8.90 25.06
C CYS A 25 17.15 -8.74 25.49
N ALA A 26 16.86 -7.94 26.52
CA ALA A 26 15.48 -7.65 26.94
C ALA A 26 15.03 -6.21 26.68
N SER A 27 15.92 -5.33 26.19
CA SER A 27 15.59 -3.95 25.84
C SER A 27 15.94 -3.65 24.38
N GLN A 28 15.51 -4.53 23.47
CA GLN A 28 15.45 -4.17 22.06
C GLN A 28 14.01 -4.25 21.60
N GLY A 29 13.36 -3.12 21.80
CA GLY A 29 11.97 -2.86 21.48
C GLY A 29 11.67 -1.42 21.82
N ASP A 30 12.48 -0.46 21.34
CA ASP A 30 11.90 0.81 20.92
C ASP A 30 10.99 0.47 19.73
N ALA A 31 9.86 -0.17 20.02
CA ALA A 31 8.73 -0.16 19.13
C ALA A 31 8.29 1.30 19.16
N ALA A 32 8.79 2.08 18.20
CA ALA A 32 8.42 3.48 18.07
C ALA A 32 6.88 3.54 18.16
N ALA A 33 6.38 4.29 19.13
CA ALA A 33 4.95 4.37 19.36
C ALA A 33 4.26 4.82 18.07
N TYR A 34 3.28 4.05 17.61
CA TYR A 34 2.56 4.37 16.38
C TYR A 34 1.18 4.93 16.73
N VAL A 35 0.62 5.72 15.83
CA VAL A 35 -0.68 6.34 16.01
C VAL A 35 -1.77 5.26 15.93
N VAL A 36 -2.58 5.17 16.99
CA VAL A 36 -3.75 4.29 17.08
C VAL A 36 -5.01 5.04 16.67
N SER A 37 -5.14 6.30 17.07
CA SER A 37 -6.29 7.12 16.70
C SER A 37 -5.95 8.61 16.73
N ILE A 38 -6.69 9.37 15.92
CA ILE A 38 -6.74 10.82 15.97
C ILE A 38 -8.22 11.19 16.05
N ALA A 39 -8.61 11.93 17.08
CA ALA A 39 -9.98 12.38 17.26
C ALA A 39 -9.98 13.87 17.61
N GLN A 40 -10.98 14.58 17.10
CA GLN A 40 -11.27 15.93 17.57
C GLN A 40 -11.83 15.81 18.99
N THR A 41 -11.17 16.48 19.93
CA THR A 41 -11.52 16.42 21.37
C THR A 41 -12.08 17.72 21.90
N GLY A 42 -11.98 18.81 21.13
CA GLY A 42 -12.55 20.10 21.49
C GLY A 42 -12.63 21.08 20.34
N GLU A 43 -13.32 22.18 20.61
CA GLU A 43 -13.35 23.38 19.80
C GLU A 43 -12.92 24.55 20.70
N THR A 44 -12.11 25.45 20.16
CA THR A 44 -11.70 26.67 20.85
C THR A 44 -12.52 27.85 20.34
N GLU A 45 -12.69 28.87 21.18
CA GLU A 45 -13.47 30.07 20.86
C GLU A 45 -12.92 30.89 19.68
N ASN A 46 -11.69 30.61 19.22
CA ASN A 46 -11.00 31.31 18.14
C ASN A 46 -11.13 30.63 16.76
N GLY A 47 -12.07 29.70 16.60
CA GLY A 47 -12.22 28.95 15.35
C GLY A 47 -11.10 27.94 15.11
N GLU A 48 -10.51 27.39 16.17
CA GLU A 48 -9.58 26.25 16.06
C GLU A 48 -10.20 25.00 16.65
N SER A 49 -9.97 23.85 16.00
CA SER A 49 -10.32 22.53 16.50
C SER A 49 -9.12 21.91 17.21
N GLU A 50 -9.34 21.34 18.39
CA GLU A 50 -8.32 20.59 19.12
C GLU A 50 -8.41 19.10 18.76
N PHE A 51 -7.27 18.52 18.40
CA PHE A 51 -7.14 17.10 18.08
C PHE A 51 -6.23 16.41 19.09
N THR A 52 -6.67 15.24 19.56
CA THR A 52 -5.86 14.35 20.39
C THR A 52 -5.44 13.13 19.58
N VAL A 53 -4.13 12.92 19.48
CA VAL A 53 -3.51 11.70 18.97
C VAL A 53 -3.32 10.73 20.12
N THR A 54 -3.79 9.49 19.96
CA THR A 54 -3.53 8.38 20.88
C THR A 54 -2.53 7.43 20.25
N TYR A 55 -1.47 7.09 20.99
CA TYR A 55 -0.43 6.19 20.52
C TYR A 55 -0.60 4.77 21.08
N SER A 56 0.09 3.81 20.46
CA SER A 56 0.07 2.39 20.82
C SER A 56 0.59 2.09 22.23
N ASP A 57 1.39 3.00 22.79
CA ASP A 57 1.92 2.92 24.15
C ASP A 57 0.97 3.55 25.20
N GLY A 58 -0.19 4.06 24.78
CA GLY A 58 -1.17 4.72 25.63
C GLY A 58 -0.86 6.19 25.93
N SER A 59 0.25 6.73 25.42
CA SER A 59 0.51 8.17 25.48
C SER A 59 -0.42 8.94 24.54
N THR A 60 -0.56 10.23 24.80
CA THR A 60 -1.37 11.14 23.96
C THR A 60 -0.62 12.42 23.64
N SER A 61 -0.94 13.04 22.50
CA SER A 61 -0.44 14.35 22.10
C SER A 61 -1.60 15.18 21.57
N THR A 62 -1.65 16.45 21.95
CA THR A 62 -2.66 17.41 21.48
C THR A 62 -2.05 18.43 20.54
N PHE A 63 -2.80 18.81 19.51
CA PHE A 63 -2.47 19.93 18.64
C PHE A 63 -3.76 20.63 18.18
N THR A 64 -3.65 21.91 17.84
CA THR A 64 -4.78 22.69 17.32
C THR A 64 -4.66 22.88 15.81
N VAL A 65 -5.79 22.85 15.13
CA VAL A 65 -5.92 23.17 13.71
C VAL A 65 -6.87 24.34 13.61
N LYS A 66 -6.40 25.45 13.04
CA LYS A 66 -7.26 26.58 12.72
C LYS A 66 -8.25 26.16 11.64
N ASN A 67 -9.55 26.19 11.94
CA ASN A 67 -10.58 25.99 10.94
C ASN A 67 -10.61 27.26 10.06
N GLY A 68 -10.80 27.08 8.75
CA GLY A 68 -11.28 28.19 7.92
C GLY A 68 -12.67 28.59 8.41
N GLU A 69 -12.95 29.89 8.49
CA GLU A 69 -14.18 30.43 9.08
C GLU A 69 -15.46 29.87 8.42
N ASP A 70 -15.36 29.47 7.15
CA ASP A 70 -16.42 28.91 6.30
C ASP A 70 -15.92 27.93 5.22
N GLY A 71 -14.61 27.70 5.12
CA GLY A 71 -13.99 26.95 4.02
C GLY A 71 -13.88 27.73 2.69
N GLU A 72 -14.38 28.97 2.61
CA GLU A 72 -14.09 29.89 1.49
C GLU A 72 -12.65 30.40 1.58
N ASP A 73 -12.13 30.66 2.78
CA ASP A 73 -10.74 31.07 3.02
C ASP A 73 -9.70 29.94 2.87
N GLY A 74 -10.16 28.69 2.77
CA GLY A 74 -9.28 27.53 2.52
C GLY A 74 -8.93 27.33 1.04
N ALA A 75 -9.59 28.06 0.15
CA ALA A 75 -9.35 28.01 -1.28
C ALA A 75 -8.07 28.80 -1.63
N VAL A 76 -6.92 28.18 -1.39
CA VAL A 76 -5.66 28.68 -1.97
C VAL A 76 -5.75 28.51 -3.48
N THR A 77 -5.84 29.64 -4.20
CA THR A 77 -5.84 29.63 -5.66
C THR A 77 -4.42 29.48 -6.19
N ALA A 78 -4.27 29.04 -7.44
CA ALA A 78 -2.96 28.97 -8.06
C ALA A 78 -2.35 30.37 -8.23
N GLU A 79 -3.19 31.40 -8.34
CA GLU A 79 -2.83 32.82 -8.31
C GLU A 79 -2.20 33.22 -6.97
N ASP A 80 -2.79 32.83 -5.84
CA ASP A 80 -2.23 33.14 -4.51
C ASP A 80 -0.83 32.54 -4.32
N LEU A 81 -0.64 31.31 -4.80
CA LEU A 81 0.66 30.64 -4.78
C LEU A 81 1.70 31.32 -5.67
N TYR A 82 1.27 31.83 -6.83
CA TYR A 82 2.14 32.57 -7.75
C TYR A 82 2.60 33.91 -7.15
N GLU A 83 1.71 34.66 -6.52
CA GLU A 83 2.05 35.93 -5.87
C GLU A 83 3.02 35.73 -4.69
N GLU A 84 2.78 34.71 -3.86
CA GLU A 84 3.70 34.37 -2.76
C GLU A 84 5.06 33.84 -3.28
N TYR A 85 5.08 33.10 -4.39
CA TYR A 85 6.33 32.68 -5.05
C TYR A 85 7.19 33.89 -5.46
N LYS A 86 6.60 34.89 -6.13
CA LYS A 86 7.31 36.12 -6.51
C LYS A 86 7.85 36.85 -5.29
N LYS A 87 7.06 36.94 -4.22
CA LYS A 87 7.44 37.60 -2.97
C LYS A 87 8.63 36.93 -2.27
N GLN A 88 8.68 35.60 -2.26
CA GLN A 88 9.78 34.87 -1.62
C GLN A 88 11.05 34.80 -2.46
N THR A 89 10.91 34.68 -3.78
CA THR A 89 12.06 34.53 -4.69
C THR A 89 12.60 35.86 -5.22
N GLY A 90 11.79 36.92 -5.18
CA GLY A 90 12.10 38.21 -5.79
C GLY A 90 12.14 38.14 -7.32
N ASP A 91 11.56 37.11 -7.92
CA ASP A 91 11.58 36.88 -9.37
C ASP A 91 10.33 37.51 -10.03
N ASP A 92 10.47 38.78 -10.43
CA ASP A 92 9.42 39.50 -11.16
C ASP A 92 9.36 39.14 -12.66
N GLY A 93 10.30 38.31 -13.14
CA GLY A 93 10.44 37.95 -14.56
C GLY A 93 9.62 36.74 -14.99
N ILE A 94 9.16 35.91 -14.04
CA ILE A 94 8.37 34.73 -14.33
C ILE A 94 6.90 35.09 -14.61
N THR A 95 6.36 34.63 -15.74
CA THR A 95 4.93 34.77 -16.04
C THR A 95 4.10 33.72 -15.31
N TYR A 96 2.82 34.00 -15.06
CA TYR A 96 1.90 33.03 -14.45
C TYR A 96 1.87 31.68 -15.21
N GLY A 97 1.90 31.71 -16.55
CA GLY A 97 1.94 30.50 -17.36
C GLY A 97 3.21 29.65 -17.15
N GLN A 98 4.38 30.30 -17.03
CA GLN A 98 5.64 29.61 -16.73
C GLN A 98 5.67 29.06 -15.29
N PHE A 99 5.02 29.73 -14.34
CA PHE A 99 4.83 29.22 -12.99
C PHE A 99 3.97 27.95 -12.99
N LEU A 100 2.84 27.96 -13.70
CA LEU A 100 1.99 26.78 -13.84
C LEU A 100 2.72 25.63 -14.54
N GLU A 101 3.45 25.88 -15.62
CA GLU A 101 4.22 24.84 -16.33
C GLU A 101 5.31 24.22 -15.45
N LYS A 102 5.90 24.99 -14.53
CA LYS A 102 6.94 24.50 -13.63
C LYS A 102 6.40 23.65 -12.47
N TYR A 103 5.21 23.96 -11.97
CA TYR A 103 4.70 23.42 -10.70
C TYR A 103 3.38 22.64 -10.81
N LEU A 104 2.64 22.82 -11.91
CA LEU A 104 1.40 22.12 -12.22
C LEU A 104 1.52 21.20 -13.45
N ASP A 105 2.73 20.98 -13.98
CA ASP A 105 2.92 19.93 -14.99
C ASP A 105 2.68 18.57 -14.35
N VAL A 106 1.46 18.06 -14.54
CA VAL A 106 1.17 16.64 -14.39
C VAL A 106 1.66 15.99 -15.67
N THR A 107 2.95 15.67 -15.71
CA THR A 107 3.50 14.79 -16.74
C THR A 107 2.92 13.39 -16.48
N VAL A 108 1.69 13.15 -16.94
CA VAL A 108 1.20 11.80 -17.13
C VAL A 108 2.08 11.24 -18.23
N SER A 109 3.02 10.38 -17.86
CA SER A 109 3.83 9.64 -18.83
C SER A 109 2.90 9.13 -19.92
N GLU A 110 3.05 9.62 -21.17
CA GLU A 110 2.29 9.12 -22.32
C GLU A 110 2.46 7.60 -22.48
N ASP A 111 3.54 7.08 -21.91
CA ASP A 111 3.80 5.65 -21.80
C ASP A 111 2.96 4.99 -20.68
N ASN A 112 1.74 4.60 -21.05
CA ASN A 112 0.86 3.75 -20.25
C ASN A 112 1.15 2.25 -20.46
N SER A 113 2.24 1.88 -21.16
CA SER A 113 2.51 0.49 -21.55
C SER A 113 2.68 -0.43 -20.34
N ALA A 114 3.22 0.07 -19.23
CA ALA A 114 3.33 -0.70 -18.00
C ALA A 114 1.97 -1.01 -17.37
N ALA A 115 1.04 -0.05 -17.36
CA ALA A 115 -0.32 -0.24 -16.85
C ALA A 115 -1.12 -1.19 -17.76
N VAL A 116 -0.99 -1.04 -19.07
CA VAL A 116 -1.59 -1.94 -20.07
C VAL A 116 -1.01 -3.35 -19.94
N ALA A 117 0.31 -3.50 -19.81
CA ALA A 117 0.97 -4.79 -19.63
C ALA A 117 0.54 -5.48 -18.33
N LYS A 118 0.39 -4.71 -17.23
CA LYS A 118 -0.11 -5.23 -15.95
C LYS A 118 -1.57 -5.70 -16.07
N ALA A 119 -2.41 -4.96 -16.79
CA ALA A 119 -3.80 -5.37 -17.07
C ALA A 119 -3.89 -6.59 -18.00
N LEU A 120 -2.95 -6.75 -18.94
CA LEU A 120 -2.88 -7.94 -19.78
C LEU A 120 -2.42 -9.16 -18.98
N LEU A 121 -1.46 -8.99 -18.07
CA LEU A 121 -0.99 -10.04 -17.14
C LEU A 121 -2.09 -10.51 -16.17
N SER A 122 -3.05 -9.64 -15.83
CA SER A 122 -4.21 -10.03 -15.02
C SER A 122 -5.32 -10.70 -15.83
N SER A 123 -5.21 -10.84 -17.15
CA SER A 123 -6.22 -11.53 -17.96
C SER A 123 -5.88 -13.01 -18.16
N VAL A 124 -6.85 -13.91 -17.98
CA VAL A 124 -6.70 -15.36 -18.19
C VAL A 124 -7.75 -15.85 -19.18
N ARG A 125 -7.32 -16.71 -20.12
CA ARG A 125 -8.20 -17.50 -20.97
C ARG A 125 -8.07 -18.97 -20.60
N VAL A 126 -9.19 -19.59 -20.25
CA VAL A 126 -9.27 -21.02 -19.98
C VAL A 126 -9.82 -21.73 -21.21
N TYR A 127 -9.11 -22.75 -21.65
CA TYR A 127 -9.50 -23.62 -22.75
C TYR A 127 -9.74 -25.03 -22.19
N SER A 128 -10.90 -25.62 -22.51
CA SER A 128 -11.23 -26.98 -22.11
C SER A 128 -11.70 -27.80 -23.30
N GLU A 129 -11.14 -29.00 -23.42
CA GLU A 129 -11.51 -30.01 -24.41
C GLU A 129 -12.19 -31.18 -23.69
N TYR A 130 -13.32 -31.65 -24.22
CA TYR A 130 -14.00 -32.83 -23.70
C TYR A 130 -14.53 -33.70 -24.83
N ARG A 131 -14.59 -35.01 -24.60
CA ARG A 131 -15.14 -35.96 -25.56
C ARG A 131 -16.66 -36.03 -25.39
N THR A 132 -17.39 -35.89 -26.48
CA THR A 132 -18.83 -36.10 -26.53
C THR A 132 -19.15 -37.27 -27.46
N THR A 133 -20.18 -38.05 -27.10
CA THR A 133 -20.67 -39.13 -27.93
C THR A 133 -21.89 -38.61 -28.68
N GLU A 134 -21.75 -38.41 -29.99
CA GLU A 134 -22.86 -38.05 -30.85
C GLU A 134 -23.41 -39.27 -31.59
N TYR A 135 -24.73 -39.31 -31.76
CA TYR A 135 -25.42 -40.35 -32.50
C TYR A 135 -25.72 -39.84 -33.90
N THR A 136 -24.97 -40.31 -34.90
CA THR A 136 -25.24 -39.97 -36.29
C THR A 136 -26.11 -41.05 -36.93
N SER A 137 -27.19 -40.64 -37.59
CA SER A 137 -28.02 -41.53 -38.39
C SER A 137 -27.48 -41.53 -39.82
N SER A 138 -27.00 -42.68 -40.30
CA SER A 138 -26.67 -42.86 -41.72
C SER A 138 -27.78 -43.67 -42.37
N GLY A 139 -28.57 -43.03 -43.24
CA GLY A 139 -29.61 -43.70 -44.01
C GLY A 139 -29.01 -44.41 -45.24
N GLY A 140 -29.02 -45.74 -45.22
CA GLY A 140 -28.76 -46.58 -46.38
C GLY A 140 -30.00 -47.37 -46.78
N TRP A 141 -30.09 -47.78 -48.05
CA TRP A 141 -31.19 -48.59 -48.58
C TRP A 141 -31.21 -49.96 -47.88
N GLY A 142 -31.93 -50.05 -46.76
CA GLY A 142 -31.91 -51.22 -45.86
C GLY A 142 -32.20 -50.91 -44.38
N GLY A 143 -32.22 -49.64 -43.97
CA GLY A 143 -32.66 -49.22 -42.63
C GLY A 143 -31.80 -48.12 -42.00
N ILE A 144 -32.35 -47.44 -41.01
CA ILE A 144 -31.65 -46.39 -40.25
C ILE A 144 -30.78 -47.07 -39.18
N GLY A 145 -29.47 -47.12 -39.40
CA GLY A 145 -28.50 -47.49 -38.37
C GLY A 145 -28.07 -46.25 -37.58
N VAL A 146 -28.17 -46.31 -36.25
CA VAL A 146 -27.63 -45.29 -35.35
C VAL A 146 -26.25 -45.76 -34.86
N ARG A 147 -25.19 -44.97 -35.10
CA ARG A 147 -23.83 -45.29 -34.64
C ARG A 147 -23.33 -44.23 -33.66
N PRO A 148 -22.82 -44.61 -32.47
CA PRO A 148 -22.15 -43.67 -31.60
C PRO A 148 -20.79 -43.29 -32.20
N THR A 149 -20.55 -42.00 -32.36
CA THR A 149 -19.26 -41.44 -32.81
C THR A 149 -18.70 -40.55 -31.71
N ASN A 150 -17.43 -40.74 -31.35
CA ASN A 150 -16.76 -39.90 -30.37
C ASN A 150 -16.22 -38.64 -31.07
N THR A 151 -16.80 -37.50 -30.74
CA THR A 151 -16.40 -36.19 -31.24
C THR A 151 -15.73 -35.39 -30.12
N VAL A 152 -14.84 -34.46 -30.50
CA VAL A 152 -14.19 -33.55 -29.56
C VAL A 152 -14.97 -32.24 -29.50
N GLY A 153 -15.45 -31.88 -28.31
CA GLY A 153 -16.08 -30.60 -28.02
C GLY A 153 -15.09 -29.62 -27.39
N TYR A 154 -15.25 -28.33 -27.70
CA TYR A 154 -14.41 -27.25 -27.18
C TYR A 154 -15.25 -26.28 -26.34
N SER A 155 -14.68 -25.82 -25.22
CA SER A 155 -15.27 -24.75 -24.40
C SER A 155 -14.20 -23.73 -24.03
N THR A 156 -14.52 -22.45 -24.17
CA THR A 156 -13.61 -21.34 -23.87
C THR A 156 -14.25 -20.40 -22.86
N GLY A 157 -13.52 -20.06 -21.81
CA GLY A 157 -13.90 -19.05 -20.81
C GLY A 157 -12.80 -18.02 -20.61
N GLY A 158 -13.16 -16.79 -20.26
CA GLY A 158 -12.22 -15.73 -19.89
C GLY A 158 -12.44 -15.27 -18.46
N GLY A 159 -11.39 -14.78 -17.81
CA GLY A 159 -11.46 -14.22 -16.46
C GLY A 159 -10.35 -13.20 -16.22
N VAL A 160 -10.49 -12.40 -15.17
CA VAL A 160 -9.46 -11.46 -14.70
C VAL A 160 -9.01 -11.94 -13.32
N VAL A 161 -7.71 -12.11 -13.14
CA VAL A 161 -7.07 -12.43 -11.87
C VAL A 161 -6.76 -11.11 -11.16
N PHE A 162 -7.56 -10.79 -10.15
CA PHE A 162 -7.25 -9.72 -9.20
C PHE A 162 -6.51 -10.34 -8.02
N ALA A 163 -5.30 -9.86 -7.72
CA ALA A 163 -4.72 -10.06 -6.41
C ALA A 163 -5.44 -9.12 -5.44
N MET A 164 -6.13 -9.65 -4.45
CA MET A 164 -6.45 -8.90 -3.24
C MET A 164 -5.21 -9.07 -2.35
N ASP A 165 -4.41 -8.01 -2.23
CA ASP A 165 -3.33 -7.98 -1.24
C ASP A 165 -3.97 -8.11 0.16
N ASP A 166 -3.50 -9.06 0.97
CA ASP A 166 -3.88 -9.26 2.39
C ASP A 166 -3.21 -8.21 3.30
#